data_AF-H9GJZ5-F1
#
_entry.id   AF-H9GJZ5-F1
#
_cell.length_a   1.000
_cell.length_b   1.000
_cell.length_c   1.000
_cell.angle_alpha   90.00
_cell.angle_beta   90.00
_cell.angle_gamma   90.00
#
_symmetry.space_group_name_H-M   'P 1'
#
loop_
_entity.id
_entity.type
_entity.pdbx_description
1 polymer ?
#
loop_
_entity_poly.entity_id
_entity_poly.type
_entity_poly.pdbx_seq_one_letter_code
_entity_poly.pdbx_strand_id
1 'polypeptide(L)'
;MLFVREPFEKLVSAFRDKFEHPNNYYHPVFGRPIVSKYRANATKEALRTGSGVTFPEFIQYLLDVHRPVGMDIHWEHVNRLCSPCVIDYDFIGRFETMEEDANFFLHLVKAPQNLTFPRFKDRHSDEERTTTQITRQYFQQLSPSQRQRSYDFYYMDYLMFNYSKPFEDLY
;
A
#
# COMPACT_ATOMS: atom_id res chain seq x y z
N MET A 1 -5.89 16.91 -9.77
CA MET A 1 -6.58 15.81 -9.06
C MET A 1 -5.57 14.89 -8.40
N LEU A 2 -5.85 14.47 -7.17
CA LEU A 2 -5.13 13.46 -6.40
C LEU A 2 -6.14 12.45 -5.84
N PHE A 3 -5.78 11.17 -5.78
CA PHE A 3 -6.52 10.17 -5.00
C PHE A 3 -5.61 9.60 -3.93
N VAL A 4 -6.08 9.61 -2.69
CA VAL A 4 -5.36 9.11 -1.53
C VAL A 4 -6.07 7.91 -0.92
N ARG A 5 -5.31 7.11 -0.19
CA ARG A 5 -5.80 5.90 0.46
C ARG A 5 -5.26 5.85 1.87
N GLU A 6 -6.03 5.26 2.78
CA GLU A 6 -5.59 4.96 4.13
C GLU A 6 -4.20 4.26 4.07
N PRO A 7 -3.17 4.79 4.75
CA PRO A 7 -1.79 4.37 4.49
C PRO A 7 -1.51 2.88 4.69
N PHE A 8 -2.14 2.23 5.66
CA PHE A 8 -1.98 0.80 5.90
C PHE A 8 -2.77 -0.06 4.91
N GLU A 9 -3.95 0.38 4.49
CA GLU A 9 -4.69 -0.27 3.41
C GLU A 9 -3.93 -0.21 2.08
N LYS A 10 -3.32 0.95 1.77
CA LYS A 10 -2.42 1.11 0.61
C LYS A 10 -1.29 0.10 0.70
N LEU A 11 -0.67 -0.01 1.88
CA LEU A 11 0.46 -0.90 2.10
C LEU A 11 0.10 -2.38 1.92
N VAL A 12 -1.01 -2.82 2.52
CA VAL A 12 -1.50 -4.20 2.38
C VAL A 12 -1.93 -4.47 0.95
N SER A 13 -2.61 -3.53 0.29
CA SER A 13 -2.96 -3.66 -1.13
C SER A 13 -1.73 -3.84 -2.02
N ALA A 14 -0.64 -3.10 -1.76
CA ALA A 14 0.62 -3.28 -2.48
C ALA A 14 1.22 -4.66 -2.21
N PHE A 15 1.27 -5.09 -0.94
CA PHE A 15 1.80 -6.41 -0.60
C PHE A 15 1.05 -7.53 -1.32
N ARG A 16 -0.28 -7.54 -1.22
CA ARG A 16 -1.15 -8.54 -1.86
C ARG A 16 -0.94 -8.61 -3.37
N ASP A 17 -0.92 -7.46 -4.04
CA ASP A 17 -0.75 -7.38 -5.50
C ASP A 17 0.66 -7.80 -5.98
N LYS A 18 1.69 -7.50 -5.19
CA LYS A 18 3.09 -7.68 -5.61
C LYS A 18 3.73 -8.99 -5.17
N PHE A 19 3.29 -9.60 -4.07
CA PHE A 19 3.98 -10.73 -3.43
C PHE A 19 3.14 -11.99 -3.19
N GLU A 20 1.80 -11.91 -3.24
CA GLU A 20 0.94 -13.10 -3.03
C GLU A 20 0.69 -13.90 -4.31
N HIS A 21 0.91 -13.26 -5.47
CA HIS A 21 0.73 -13.86 -6.79
C HIS A 21 2.05 -13.95 -7.55
N PRO A 22 2.19 -14.90 -8.50
CA PRO A 22 3.33 -14.93 -9.39
C PRO A 22 3.61 -13.56 -10.04
N ASN A 23 4.79 -13.01 -9.78
CA ASN A 23 5.16 -11.69 -10.26
C ASN A 23 6.61 -11.67 -10.76
N ASN A 24 6.77 -11.58 -12.08
CA ASN A 24 8.07 -11.69 -12.75
C ASN A 24 8.99 -10.47 -12.55
N TYR A 25 8.47 -9.37 -12.00
CA TYR A 25 9.27 -8.18 -11.67
C TYR A 25 9.54 -8.09 -10.17
N TYR A 26 8.48 -8.10 -9.35
CA TYR A 26 8.62 -7.84 -7.92
C TYR A 26 9.28 -8.98 -7.16
N HIS A 27 9.08 -10.25 -7.55
CA HIS A 27 9.75 -11.35 -6.87
C HIS A 27 11.27 -11.32 -7.12
N PRO A 28 11.78 -11.18 -8.36
CA PRO A 28 13.22 -11.07 -8.56
C PRO A 28 13.83 -9.79 -7.98
N VAL A 29 13.18 -8.64 -8.14
CA VAL A 29 13.75 -7.33 -7.76
C VAL A 29 13.66 -7.08 -6.26
N PHE A 30 12.51 -7.34 -5.63
CA PHE A 30 12.29 -7.07 -4.20
C PHE A 30 12.25 -8.35 -3.38
N GLY A 31 11.54 -9.38 -3.85
CA GLY A 31 11.32 -10.60 -3.08
C GLY A 31 12.60 -11.35 -2.76
N ARG A 32 13.51 -11.52 -3.73
CA ARG A 32 14.80 -12.18 -3.50
C ARG A 32 15.66 -11.44 -2.46
N PRO A 33 15.89 -10.12 -2.55
CA PRO A 33 16.61 -9.39 -1.50
C PRO A 33 15.93 -9.43 -0.13
N ILE A 34 14.59 -9.34 -0.08
CA ILE A 34 13.84 -9.41 1.18
C ILE A 34 14.04 -10.78 1.84
N VAL A 35 13.77 -11.87 1.11
CA VAL A 35 13.97 -13.23 1.61
C VAL A 35 15.42 -13.45 2.01
N SER A 36 16.38 -13.05 1.17
CA SER A 36 17.80 -13.25 1.43
C SER A 36 18.31 -12.53 2.68
N LYS A 37 17.74 -11.38 3.02
CA LYS A 37 18.21 -10.56 4.14
C LYS A 37 17.50 -10.88 5.45
N TYR A 38 16.19 -11.13 5.42
CA TYR A 38 15.37 -11.20 6.64
C TYR A 38 14.94 -12.62 7.02
N ARG A 39 15.06 -13.61 6.13
CA ARG A 39 14.67 -15.00 6.41
C ARG A 39 15.87 -15.86 6.80
N ALA A 40 15.94 -16.27 8.07
CA ALA A 40 17.04 -17.07 8.60
C ALA A 40 17.19 -18.45 7.91
N ASN A 41 16.08 -19.14 7.63
CA ASN A 41 16.07 -20.49 7.06
C ASN A 41 15.38 -20.52 5.69
N ALA A 42 15.82 -19.65 4.78
CA ALA A 42 15.23 -19.58 3.44
C ALA A 42 15.52 -20.85 2.62
N THR A 43 14.50 -21.39 1.96
CA THR A 43 14.68 -22.49 1.01
C THR A 43 15.48 -22.01 -0.20
N LYS A 44 16.22 -22.93 -0.84
CA LYS A 44 16.93 -22.64 -2.10
C LYS A 44 15.99 -22.08 -3.17
N GLU A 45 14.76 -22.57 -3.20
CA GLU A 45 13.73 -22.07 -4.10
C GLU A 45 13.39 -20.61 -3.80
N ALA A 46 13.06 -20.26 -2.56
CA ALA A 46 12.71 -18.89 -2.19
C ALA A 46 13.86 -17.90 -2.46
N LEU A 47 15.12 -18.31 -2.24
CA LEU A 47 16.30 -17.50 -2.57
C LEU A 47 16.48 -17.30 -4.09
N ARG A 48 16.08 -18.30 -4.88
CA ARG A 48 16.17 -18.26 -6.34
C ARG A 48 15.05 -17.44 -6.97
N THR A 49 13.81 -17.61 -6.49
CA THR A 49 12.61 -17.02 -7.10
C THR A 49 12.22 -15.69 -6.45
N GLY A 50 12.44 -15.54 -5.14
CA GLY A 50 11.91 -14.44 -4.34
C GLY A 50 10.42 -14.55 -4.03
N SER A 51 9.81 -15.71 -4.30
CA SER A 51 8.40 -15.97 -4.02
C SER A 51 8.16 -16.26 -2.54
N GLY A 52 6.93 -16.00 -2.09
CA GLY A 52 6.49 -16.32 -0.73
C GLY A 52 7.09 -15.40 0.32
N VAL A 53 7.37 -14.14 -0.02
CA VAL A 53 7.64 -13.09 0.98
C VAL A 53 6.46 -13.01 1.94
N THR A 54 6.71 -12.97 3.24
CA THR A 54 5.67 -12.80 4.24
C THR A 54 5.47 -11.32 4.56
N PHE A 55 4.28 -10.95 5.04
CA PHE A 55 4.00 -9.57 5.40
C PHE A 55 4.95 -9.02 6.49
N PRO A 56 5.28 -9.77 7.56
CA PRO A 56 6.29 -9.31 8.52
C PRO A 56 7.68 -9.04 7.92
N GLU A 57 8.15 -9.86 6.97
CA GLU A 57 9.42 -9.63 6.29
C GLU A 57 9.37 -8.37 5.41
N PHE A 58 8.24 -8.15 4.73
CA PHE A 58 8.01 -6.93 3.96
C PHE A 58 7.99 -5.67 4.86
N ILE A 59 7.37 -5.74 6.04
CA ILE A 59 7.40 -4.65 7.00
C ILE A 59 8.82 -4.43 7.55
N GLN A 60 9.54 -5.50 7.86
CA GLN A 60 10.93 -5.39 8.30
C GLN A 60 11.80 -4.72 7.23
N TYR A 61 11.60 -5.06 5.95
CA TYR A 61 12.23 -4.39 4.82
C TYR A 61 11.94 -2.88 4.78
N LEU A 62 10.68 -2.48 5.00
CA LEU A 62 10.29 -1.07 4.98
C LEU A 62 10.77 -0.28 6.19
N LEU A 63 11.01 -0.93 7.33
CA LEU A 63 11.50 -0.28 8.54
C LEU A 63 13.04 -0.31 8.64
N ASP A 64 13.72 -0.91 7.67
CA ASP A 64 15.18 -1.01 7.62
C ASP A 64 15.77 0.20 6.88
N VAL A 65 16.61 0.98 7.56
CA VAL A 65 17.31 2.14 6.96
C VAL A 65 18.38 1.70 5.95
N HIS A 66 18.83 0.46 6.01
CA HIS A 66 19.78 -0.16 5.08
C HIS A 66 19.09 -1.21 4.19
N ARG A 67 17.81 -1.00 3.87
CA ARG A 67 17.03 -1.89 3.00
C ARG A 67 17.78 -2.13 1.67
N PRO A 68 17.78 -3.37 1.15
CA PRO A 68 18.67 -3.77 0.07
C PRO A 68 18.35 -3.22 -1.33
N VAL A 69 17.17 -2.60 -1.55
CA VAL A 69 16.78 -2.08 -2.87
C VAL A 69 16.37 -0.61 -2.79
N GLY A 70 15.25 -0.30 -2.15
CA GLY A 70 14.74 1.07 -2.04
C GLY A 70 13.22 1.15 -1.93
N MET A 71 12.68 2.36 -2.00
CA MET A 71 11.23 2.56 -2.04
C MET A 71 10.70 2.29 -3.46
N ASP A 72 9.49 1.77 -3.53
CA ASP A 72 8.71 1.66 -4.76
C ASP A 72 7.50 2.60 -4.64
N ILE A 73 7.00 3.08 -5.77
CA ILE A 73 5.86 3.99 -5.83
C ILE A 73 4.61 3.46 -5.09
N HIS A 74 4.43 2.14 -4.98
CA HIS A 74 3.26 1.53 -4.33
C HIS A 74 3.32 1.61 -2.80
N TRP A 75 4.49 1.79 -2.19
CA TRP A 75 4.67 1.94 -0.74
C TRP A 75 5.50 3.17 -0.36
N GLU A 76 5.78 4.07 -1.30
CA GLU A 76 6.31 5.41 -1.01
C GLU A 76 5.22 6.31 -0.42
N HIS A 77 5.62 7.33 0.31
CA HIS A 77 4.70 8.24 0.98
C HIS A 77 3.98 9.11 -0.04
N VAL A 78 2.68 9.31 0.13
CA VAL A 78 1.87 10.11 -0.80
C VAL A 78 2.32 11.58 -0.74
N ASN A 79 2.65 12.08 0.45
CA ASN A 79 3.17 13.44 0.61
C ASN A 79 4.43 13.72 -0.22
N ARG A 80 5.25 12.70 -0.47
CA ARG A 80 6.49 12.78 -1.24
C ARG A 80 6.24 12.59 -2.73
N LEU A 81 5.46 11.58 -3.10
CA LEU A 81 5.13 11.30 -4.50
C LEU A 81 4.33 12.43 -5.15
N CYS A 82 3.40 13.02 -4.41
CA CYS A 82 2.42 13.95 -4.95
C CYS A 82 2.65 15.40 -4.51
N SER A 83 3.55 15.65 -3.54
CA SER A 83 3.93 17.01 -3.11
C SER A 83 2.74 17.97 -2.90
N PRO A 84 1.70 17.59 -2.12
CA PRO A 84 0.49 18.39 -1.95
C PRO A 84 0.72 19.71 -1.20
N CYS A 85 1.90 19.93 -0.63
CA CYS A 85 2.30 21.21 -0.05
C CYS A 85 2.75 22.24 -1.12
N VAL A 86 3.03 21.78 -2.34
CA VAL A 86 3.56 22.62 -3.44
C VAL A 86 2.62 22.62 -4.64
N ILE A 87 1.83 21.56 -4.80
CA ILE A 87 0.85 21.43 -5.88
C ILE A 87 -0.54 21.72 -5.35
N ASP A 88 -1.19 22.74 -5.90
CA ASP A 88 -2.58 23.08 -5.61
C ASP A 88 -3.53 22.13 -6.35
N TYR A 89 -3.98 21.09 -5.64
CA TYR A 89 -4.93 20.13 -6.19
C TYR A 89 -6.36 20.66 -6.09
N ASP A 90 -7.04 20.82 -7.23
CA ASP A 90 -8.47 21.21 -7.27
C ASP A 90 -9.43 20.12 -6.74
N PHE A 91 -8.93 18.89 -6.62
CA PHE A 91 -9.71 17.75 -6.16
C PHE A 91 -8.80 16.72 -5.51
N ILE A 92 -9.16 16.28 -4.29
CA ILE A 92 -8.53 15.18 -3.57
C ILE A 92 -9.62 14.17 -3.22
N GLY A 93 -9.63 13.03 -3.91
CA GLY A 93 -10.53 11.91 -3.65
C GLY A 93 -9.90 10.83 -2.77
N ARG A 94 -10.72 9.92 -2.28
CA ARG A 94 -10.36 8.81 -1.39
C ARG A 94 -10.62 7.47 -2.06
N PHE A 95 -9.73 6.50 -1.85
CA PHE A 95 -9.94 5.13 -2.31
C PHE A 95 -11.08 4.43 -1.56
N GLU A 96 -11.36 4.86 -0.34
CA GLU A 96 -12.45 4.34 0.48
C GLU A 96 -13.84 4.66 -0.13
N THR A 97 -13.94 5.77 -0.88
CA THR A 97 -15.15 6.24 -1.59
C THR A 97 -14.87 6.43 -3.09
N MET A 98 -14.02 5.57 -3.66
CA MET A 98 -13.50 5.73 -5.02
C MET A 98 -14.59 5.92 -6.07
N GLU A 99 -15.67 5.13 -5.98
CA GLU A 99 -16.75 5.21 -6.97
C GLU A 99 -17.48 6.55 -6.86
N GLU A 100 -17.87 6.97 -5.65
CA GLU A 100 -18.55 8.25 -5.46
C GLU A 100 -17.65 9.43 -5.88
N ASP A 101 -16.40 9.44 -5.42
CA ASP A 101 -15.44 10.51 -5.65
C ASP A 101 -15.06 10.63 -7.14
N ALA A 102 -14.85 9.51 -7.83
CA ALA A 102 -14.55 9.53 -9.25
C ALA A 102 -15.75 9.97 -10.09
N ASN A 103 -16.97 9.52 -9.77
CA ASN A 103 -18.17 9.99 -10.45
C ASN A 103 -18.41 11.49 -10.20
N PHE A 104 -18.20 11.98 -8.97
CA PHE A 104 -18.25 13.40 -8.67
C PHE A 104 -17.23 14.20 -9.48
N PHE A 105 -15.98 13.71 -9.58
CA PHE A 105 -14.95 14.34 -10.38
C PHE A 105 -15.33 14.40 -11.87
N LEU A 106 -15.92 13.34 -12.43
CA LEU A 106 -16.43 13.32 -13.81
C LEU A 106 -17.48 14.42 -14.04
N HIS A 107 -18.39 14.62 -13.07
CA HIS A 107 -19.34 15.73 -13.12
C HIS A 107 -18.66 17.10 -13.05
N LEU A 108 -17.66 17.26 -12.18
CA LEU A 108 -16.91 18.51 -12.01
C LEU A 108 -16.22 18.96 -13.32
N VAL A 109 -15.65 18.01 -14.07
CA VAL A 109 -14.98 18.29 -15.36
C VAL A 109 -15.95 18.33 -16.55
N LYS A 110 -17.26 18.29 -16.32
CA LYS A 110 -18.31 18.27 -17.35
C LYS A 110 -18.15 17.14 -18.35
N ALA A 111 -17.72 15.97 -17.88
CA ALA A 111 -17.69 14.76 -18.70
C ALA A 111 -19.12 14.39 -19.16
N PRO A 112 -19.27 13.62 -20.26
CA PRO A 112 -20.56 13.13 -20.71
C PRO A 112 -21.32 12.40 -19.60
N GLN A 113 -22.62 12.65 -19.47
CA GLN A 113 -23.43 12.08 -18.37
C GLN A 113 -23.54 10.55 -18.40
N ASN A 114 -23.25 9.92 -19.54
CA ASN A 114 -23.22 8.46 -19.69
C ASN A 114 -21.86 7.85 -19.35
N LEU A 115 -20.85 8.65 -19.02
CA LEU A 115 -19.55 8.18 -18.55
C LEU A 115 -19.59 8.04 -17.03
N THR A 116 -19.32 6.82 -16.54
CA THR A 116 -19.25 6.52 -15.11
C THR A 116 -17.95 5.80 -14.78
N PHE A 117 -17.56 5.86 -13.50
CA PHE A 117 -16.42 5.11 -13.01
C PHE A 117 -16.70 3.60 -13.06
N PRO A 118 -15.78 2.77 -13.60
CA PRO A 118 -15.98 1.34 -13.69
C PRO A 118 -15.99 0.68 -12.31
N ARG A 119 -16.93 -0.27 -12.11
CA ARG A 119 -17.05 -1.02 -10.85
C ARG A 119 -16.17 -2.26 -10.77
N PHE A 120 -15.60 -2.71 -11.89
CA PHE A 120 -14.83 -3.95 -11.94
C PHE A 120 -13.42 -3.78 -11.37
N LYS A 121 -12.85 -4.88 -10.88
CA LYS A 121 -11.45 -5.00 -10.51
C LYS A 121 -10.75 -5.77 -11.64
N ASP A 122 -9.80 -5.14 -12.31
CA ASP A 122 -9.12 -5.74 -13.45
C ASP A 122 -8.11 -6.81 -13.00
N ARG A 123 -7.14 -6.41 -12.17
CA ARG A 123 -6.09 -7.29 -11.69
C ARG A 123 -6.51 -8.09 -10.45
N HIS A 124 -6.27 -9.40 -10.46
CA HIS A 124 -6.70 -10.33 -9.40
C HIS A 124 -8.21 -10.15 -9.10
N SER A 125 -9.03 -10.18 -10.17
CA SER A 125 -10.47 -9.85 -10.16
C SER A 125 -11.28 -10.69 -9.18
N ASP A 126 -10.86 -11.92 -8.94
CA ASP A 126 -11.56 -12.89 -8.10
C ASP A 126 -11.35 -12.64 -6.60
N GLU A 127 -10.45 -11.71 -6.24
CA GLU A 127 -10.19 -11.36 -4.86
C GLU A 127 -10.90 -10.08 -4.42
N GLU A 128 -11.35 -10.09 -3.18
CA GLU A 128 -11.87 -8.89 -2.52
C GLU A 128 -10.84 -7.75 -2.51
N ARG A 129 -11.34 -6.53 -2.74
CA ARG A 129 -10.55 -5.31 -2.57
C ARG A 129 -10.04 -5.26 -1.13
N THR A 130 -8.80 -4.80 -0.93
CA THR A 130 -8.29 -4.59 0.43
C THR A 130 -9.21 -3.63 1.16
N THR A 131 -9.61 -4.00 2.37
CA THR A 131 -10.47 -3.22 3.27
C THR A 131 -9.76 -3.02 4.60
N THR A 132 -10.34 -2.21 5.47
CA THR A 132 -9.88 -2.04 6.86
C THR A 132 -9.80 -3.39 7.58
N GLN A 133 -10.77 -4.28 7.36
CA GLN A 133 -10.81 -5.58 8.01
C GLN A 133 -9.67 -6.49 7.56
N ILE A 134 -9.43 -6.59 6.25
CA ILE A 134 -8.29 -7.34 5.71
C ILE A 134 -7.00 -6.74 6.24
N THR A 135 -6.86 -5.42 6.20
CA THR A 135 -5.67 -4.72 6.69
C THR A 135 -5.37 -5.04 8.15
N ARG A 136 -6.39 -5.08 9.01
CA ARG A 136 -6.23 -5.51 10.42
C ARG A 136 -5.67 -6.93 10.53
N GLN A 137 -6.10 -7.87 9.71
CA GLN A 137 -5.58 -9.26 9.73
C GLN A 137 -4.09 -9.34 9.39
N TYR A 138 -3.60 -8.52 8.45
CA TYR A 138 -2.17 -8.47 8.14
C TYR A 138 -1.35 -7.88 9.30
N PHE A 139 -1.81 -6.76 9.86
CA PHE A 139 -1.11 -6.08 10.95
C PHE A 139 -1.21 -6.81 12.30
N GLN A 140 -2.14 -7.76 12.47
CA GLN A 140 -2.17 -8.70 13.58
C GLN A 140 -0.96 -9.65 13.61
N GLN A 141 -0.31 -9.88 12.46
CA GLN A 141 0.91 -10.70 12.37
C GLN A 141 2.14 -9.97 12.94
N LEU A 142 2.04 -8.67 13.20
CA LEU A 142 3.13 -7.83 13.68
C LEU A 142 3.09 -7.68 15.21
N SER A 143 4.26 -7.49 15.80
CA SER A 143 4.35 -7.01 17.19
C SER A 143 3.81 -5.58 17.33
N PRO A 144 3.37 -5.16 18.54
CA PRO A 144 2.97 -3.77 18.79
C PRO A 144 4.05 -2.75 18.38
N SER A 145 5.32 -3.06 18.65
CA SER A 145 6.44 -2.20 18.24
C SER A 145 6.57 -2.07 16.72
N GLN A 146 6.38 -3.15 15.96
CA GLN A 146 6.38 -3.08 14.49
C GLN A 146 5.17 -2.29 13.97
N ARG A 147 4.00 -2.42 14.59
CA ARG A 147 2.82 -1.60 14.24
C ARG A 147 3.07 -0.12 14.49
N GLN A 148 3.56 0.25 15.68
CA GLN A 148 3.90 1.64 16.01
C GLN A 148 4.91 2.20 15.01
N ARG A 149 6.03 1.50 14.77
CA ARG A 149 7.05 1.96 13.83
C ARG A 149 6.53 2.08 12.40
N SER A 150 5.60 1.23 11.99
CA SER A 150 4.94 1.34 10.68
C SER A 150 4.03 2.56 10.62
N TYR A 151 3.32 2.87 11.71
CA TYR A 151 2.50 4.07 11.81
C TYR A 151 3.36 5.33 11.79
N ASP A 152 4.43 5.37 12.59
CA ASP A 152 5.41 6.47 12.60
C ASP A 152 6.01 6.70 11.21
N PHE A 153 6.31 5.61 10.49
CA PHE A 153 6.80 5.66 9.12
C PHE A 153 5.80 6.42 8.23
N TYR A 154 4.50 6.13 8.27
CA TYR A 154 3.50 6.84 7.45
C TYR A 154 2.82 8.03 8.14
N TYR A 155 3.28 8.47 9.31
CA TYR A 155 2.58 9.44 10.16
C TYR A 155 2.20 10.74 9.43
N MET A 156 3.09 11.24 8.59
CA MET A 156 2.82 12.47 7.83
C MET A 156 1.69 12.31 6.83
N ASP A 157 1.50 11.13 6.22
CA ASP A 157 0.36 10.89 5.32
C ASP A 157 -0.95 10.81 6.12
N TYR A 158 -0.93 10.21 7.33
CA TYR A 158 -2.09 10.24 8.24
C TYR A 158 -2.50 11.66 8.58
N LEU A 159 -1.54 12.49 9.00
CA LEU A 159 -1.76 13.87 9.39
C LEU A 159 -2.27 14.70 8.20
N MET A 160 -1.60 14.61 7.07
CA MET A 160 -1.85 15.43 5.88
C MET A 160 -3.21 15.19 5.25
N PHE A 161 -3.67 13.93 5.25
CA PHE A 161 -4.95 13.56 4.64
C PHE A 161 -6.06 13.29 5.68
N ASN A 162 -5.82 13.67 6.94
CA ASN A 162 -6.76 13.57 8.04
C ASN A 162 -7.35 12.16 8.19
N TYR A 163 -6.47 11.15 8.20
CA TYR A 163 -6.85 9.77 8.51
C TYR A 163 -6.75 9.52 10.01
N SER A 164 -7.72 8.78 10.56
CA SER A 164 -7.69 8.32 11.95
C SER A 164 -6.63 7.23 12.16
N LYS A 165 -6.16 7.10 13.40
CA LYS A 165 -5.30 5.98 13.79
C LYS A 165 -6.00 4.64 13.51
N PRO A 166 -5.34 3.68 12.82
CA PRO A 166 -5.97 2.42 12.42
C PRO A 166 -6.10 1.40 13.58
N PHE A 167 -5.33 1.59 14.66
CA PHE A 167 -5.33 0.75 15.86
C PHE A 167 -5.30 1.60 17.14
N GLU A 168 -5.87 1.08 18.21
CA GLU A 168 -5.95 1.75 19.53
C GLU A 168 -4.62 1.76 20.29
N ASP A 169 -3.72 0.81 19.98
CA ASP A 169 -2.41 0.67 20.61
C ASP A 169 -1.33 1.59 20.00
N LEU A 170 -1.73 2.55 19.15
CA LEU A 170 -0.83 3.50 18.51
C LEU A 170 -0.78 4.84 19.26
N TYR A 171 0.43 5.30 19.54
CA TYR A 171 0.73 6.54 20.27
C TYR A 171 1.01 7.70 19.32
#